data_AF-A0A7S3RVI3-F1
#
_entry.id   AF-A0A7S3RVI3-F1
#
_cell.length_a   1.000
_cell.length_b   1.000
_cell.length_c   1.000
_cell.angle_alpha   90.00
_cell.angle_beta   90.00
_cell.angle_gamma   90.00
#
_symmetry.space_group_name_H-M   'P 1'
#
loop_
_entity.id
_entity.type
_entity.pdbx_description
1 polymer ?
#
loop_
_entity_poly.entity_id
_entity_poly.type
_entity_poly.pdbx_seq_one_letter_code
_entity_poly.pdbx_strand_id
1 'polypeptide(L)'
;YSYSCLAAMGCATLAFQLLLAHIAGLGGSASGGGAEAKRPPSRIPPPSRLPVRLRLVQSEAVSRTRDTSTCVSLDWWPAEKCDYGSCPWTNSSLLTADLSDPLLGSAIAALAPLHLRVGGSLADQVSFALSREDGCPPFAVDVTRRIGFTGGCLRLSRWLEVLSFCERLGCGVLFSVNALRGRTRDECQPVDTPCRLLKKDARPPCCSSYSGAWDSSNLLALLRATAAAGKRPSGLALGNELAGDAGIEAHLSAAEYARDLLSLRREVDALWPTKPPLLLAPDTAFDAEWAKLFLSQLRAASKEGGGGGGG
;
A
#
# COMPACT_ATOMS: atom_id res chain seq x y z
N TYR A 1 4.14 -9.81 6.90
CA TYR A 1 2.93 -10.44 6.34
C TYR A 1 2.09 -9.34 5.68
N SER A 2 2.39 -8.97 4.43
CA SER A 2 1.52 -8.13 3.59
C SER A 2 1.35 -8.86 2.27
N TYR A 3 0.35 -9.73 2.24
CA TYR A 3 -0.16 -10.30 1.01
C TYR A 3 -1.64 -10.08 1.08
N SER A 4 -2.18 -9.09 0.36
CA SER A 4 -3.53 -9.16 -0.23
C SER A 4 -3.91 -7.99 -1.11
N CYS A 5 -4.87 -8.28 -2.00
CA CYS A 5 -5.52 -7.47 -3.03
C CYS A 5 -4.69 -6.94 -4.22
N LEU A 6 -3.38 -6.70 -4.08
CA LEU A 6 -2.49 -6.41 -5.23
C LEU A 6 -2.20 -7.63 -6.12
N ALA A 7 -2.69 -8.82 -5.76
CA ALA A 7 -2.57 -10.03 -6.58
C ALA A 7 -3.30 -9.92 -7.93
N ALA A 8 -4.34 -9.09 -8.05
CA ALA A 8 -4.96 -8.79 -9.35
C ALA A 8 -4.07 -7.93 -10.27
N MET A 9 -3.02 -7.30 -9.72
CA MET A 9 -2.03 -6.48 -10.44
C MET A 9 -0.60 -7.05 -10.41
N GLY A 10 -0.39 -8.25 -9.86
CA GLY A 10 0.90 -8.95 -9.93
C GLY A 10 2.06 -8.33 -9.13
N CYS A 11 1.81 -7.44 -8.15
CA CYS A 11 2.90 -6.79 -7.42
C CYS A 11 3.68 -7.76 -6.52
N ALA A 12 4.99 -7.87 -6.76
CA ALA A 12 5.92 -8.61 -5.91
C ALA A 12 6.62 -7.64 -4.94
N THR A 13 6.32 -7.74 -3.66
CA THR A 13 6.82 -6.82 -2.60
C THR A 13 8.28 -7.10 -2.22
N LEU A 14 8.77 -8.35 -2.40
CA LEU A 14 9.99 -8.80 -1.71
C LEU A 14 11.30 -8.43 -2.42
N ALA A 15 11.34 -8.40 -3.76
CA ALA A 15 12.60 -8.25 -4.50
C ALA A 15 13.15 -6.81 -4.49
N PHE A 16 12.27 -5.81 -4.53
CA PHE A 16 12.67 -4.40 -4.65
C PHE A 16 13.24 -3.82 -3.35
N GLN A 17 12.68 -4.20 -2.20
CA GLN A 17 13.18 -3.75 -0.89
C GLN A 17 14.56 -4.34 -0.57
N LEU A 18 14.83 -5.57 -1.02
CA LEU A 18 16.15 -6.19 -0.89
C LEU A 18 17.20 -5.48 -1.75
N LEU A 19 16.84 -5.02 -2.95
CA LEU A 19 17.72 -4.21 -3.79
C LEU A 19 18.08 -2.89 -3.11
N LEU A 20 17.10 -2.17 -2.56
CA LEU A 20 17.33 -0.92 -1.83
C LEU A 20 18.23 -1.14 -0.60
N ALA A 21 17.99 -2.20 0.17
CA ALA A 21 18.84 -2.56 1.31
C ALA A 21 20.28 -2.90 0.89
N HIS A 22 20.47 -3.55 -0.26
CA HIS A 22 21.80 -3.84 -0.81
C HIS A 22 22.52 -2.57 -1.26
N ILE A 23 21.82 -1.67 -1.98
CA ILE A 23 22.34 -0.36 -2.39
C ILE A 23 22.72 0.47 -1.16
N ALA A 24 21.92 0.42 -0.10
CA ALA A 24 22.18 1.12 1.17
C ALA A 24 23.33 0.52 2.00
N GLY A 25 24.07 -0.48 1.48
CA GLY A 25 25.27 -1.00 2.12
C GLY A 25 25.01 -1.95 3.30
N LEU A 26 23.78 -2.44 3.49
CA LEU A 26 23.44 -3.39 4.55
C LEU A 26 23.74 -4.84 4.18
N GLY A 27 24.90 -5.07 3.55
CA GLY A 27 25.51 -6.40 3.38
C GLY A 27 26.08 -6.92 4.69
N GLY A 28 25.23 -7.11 5.70
CA GLY A 28 25.63 -7.67 6.99
C GLY A 28 25.92 -9.17 6.88
N SER A 29 27.20 -9.53 6.98
CA SER A 29 27.63 -10.90 7.22
C SER A 29 27.11 -11.37 8.59
N ALA A 30 26.18 -12.31 8.59
CA ALA A 30 25.71 -12.92 9.83
C ALA A 30 26.79 -13.88 10.36
N SER A 31 27.65 -13.38 11.26
CA SER A 31 28.48 -14.24 12.11
C SER A 31 27.62 -14.77 13.26
N GLY A 32 26.98 -15.92 13.03
CA GLY A 32 26.22 -16.64 14.06
C GLY A 32 27.14 -17.30 15.08
N GLY A 33 26.95 -16.93 16.36
CA GLY A 33 27.57 -17.58 17.52
C GLY A 33 27.14 -19.05 17.66
N GLY A 34 28.08 -19.88 18.12
CA GLY A 34 27.97 -21.33 18.18
C GLY A 34 26.84 -21.84 19.07
N ALA A 35 25.80 -22.35 18.42
CA ALA A 35 25.03 -23.46 18.94
C ALA A 35 25.51 -24.73 18.21
N GLU A 36 25.83 -25.77 18.96
CA GLU A 36 26.30 -27.06 18.43
C GLU A 36 25.19 -27.69 17.58
N ALA A 37 25.27 -27.47 16.27
CA ALA A 37 24.34 -28.00 15.30
C ALA A 37 24.54 -29.52 15.21
N LYS A 38 23.50 -30.28 15.58
CA LYS A 38 23.41 -31.72 15.25
C LYS A 38 23.70 -31.90 13.76
N ARG A 39 24.72 -32.70 13.43
CA ARG A 39 25.09 -33.02 12.04
C ARG A 39 23.83 -33.42 11.26
N PRO A 40 23.52 -32.74 10.14
CA PRO A 40 22.43 -33.18 9.28
C PRO A 40 22.75 -34.58 8.73
N PRO A 41 21.72 -35.43 8.51
CA PRO A 41 21.92 -36.76 7.96
C PRO A 41 22.69 -36.67 6.64
N SER A 42 23.72 -37.50 6.52
CA SER A 42 24.80 -37.38 5.52
C SER A 42 24.42 -37.74 4.09
N ARG A 43 23.14 -37.87 3.73
CA ARG A 43 22.69 -38.11 2.34
C ARG A 43 21.30 -37.54 2.13
N ILE A 44 21.22 -36.41 1.45
CA ILE A 44 19.98 -35.99 0.77
C ILE A 44 19.77 -36.99 -0.38
N PRO A 45 18.65 -37.74 -0.43
CA PRO A 45 18.37 -38.61 -1.56
C PRO A 45 18.38 -37.79 -2.86
N PRO A 46 18.91 -38.31 -3.96
CA PRO A 46 18.82 -37.61 -5.25
C PRO A 46 17.34 -37.30 -5.53
N PRO A 47 17.03 -36.09 -6.03
CA PRO A 47 15.65 -35.71 -6.31
C PRO A 47 15.02 -36.76 -7.23
N SER A 48 13.93 -37.37 -6.77
CA SER A 48 13.18 -38.32 -7.57
C SER A 48 12.55 -37.56 -8.75
N ARG A 49 12.78 -38.05 -9.98
CA ARG A 49 12.11 -37.50 -11.16
C ARG A 49 10.67 -37.98 -11.14
N LEU A 50 9.75 -37.09 -10.79
CA LEU A 50 8.32 -37.33 -10.90
C LEU A 50 7.89 -37.09 -12.35
N PRO A 51 7.29 -38.07 -13.05
CA PRO A 51 6.75 -37.84 -14.38
C PRO A 51 5.54 -36.90 -14.29
N VAL A 52 5.62 -35.75 -14.95
CA VAL A 52 4.52 -34.78 -15.07
C VAL A 52 4.04 -34.74 -16.52
N ARG A 53 2.73 -34.79 -16.74
CA ARG A 53 2.12 -34.58 -18.06
C ARG A 53 1.65 -33.14 -18.17
N LEU A 54 2.26 -32.37 -19.07
CA LEU A 54 1.87 -31.00 -19.40
C LEU A 54 1.00 -31.01 -20.66
N ARG A 55 -0.10 -30.26 -20.64
CA ARG A 55 -0.91 -29.98 -21.84
C ARG A 55 -0.91 -28.48 -22.07
N LEU A 56 -0.32 -28.05 -23.18
CA LEU A 56 -0.38 -26.66 -23.62
C LEU A 56 -1.58 -26.49 -24.56
N VAL A 57 -2.49 -25.60 -24.21
CA VAL A 57 -3.66 -25.26 -25.05
C VAL A 57 -3.41 -23.87 -25.61
N GLN A 58 -3.22 -23.77 -26.93
CA GLN A 58 -2.94 -22.51 -27.64
C GLN A 58 -4.07 -22.10 -28.60
N SER A 59 -5.15 -22.87 -28.64
CA SER A 59 -6.29 -22.64 -29.54
C SER A 59 -7.13 -21.41 -29.15
N GLU A 60 -7.03 -20.96 -27.90
CA GLU A 60 -7.80 -19.84 -27.38
C GLU A 60 -7.03 -19.13 -26.25
N ALA A 61 -7.11 -17.80 -26.20
CA ALA A 61 -6.59 -17.01 -25.09
C ALA A 61 -7.64 -16.97 -23.96
N VAL A 62 -7.30 -17.47 -22.77
CA VAL A 62 -8.20 -17.49 -21.61
C VAL A 62 -8.39 -16.10 -20.99
N SER A 63 -7.34 -15.27 -21.03
CA SER A 63 -7.39 -13.88 -20.57
C SER A 63 -6.20 -13.09 -21.15
N ARG A 64 -6.26 -11.76 -21.04
CA ARG A 64 -5.15 -10.86 -21.38
C ARG A 64 -4.69 -10.14 -20.12
N THR A 65 -3.45 -10.34 -19.74
CA THR A 65 -2.78 -9.50 -18.74
C THR A 65 -2.47 -8.15 -19.37
N ARG A 66 -2.56 -7.06 -18.60
CA ARG A 66 -2.10 -5.75 -19.09
C ARG A 66 -0.61 -5.79 -19.35
N ASP A 67 -0.15 -4.97 -20.30
CA ASP A 67 1.26 -4.82 -20.64
C ASP A 67 2.12 -4.40 -19.42
N THR A 68 1.49 -3.77 -18.41
CA THR A 68 2.07 -3.40 -17.09
C THR A 68 1.82 -4.48 -16.02
N SER A 69 2.13 -5.74 -16.30
CA SER A 69 1.90 -6.84 -15.35
C SER A 69 2.91 -6.88 -14.20
N THR A 70 4.04 -6.19 -14.36
CA THR A 70 5.09 -6.09 -13.34
C THR A 70 4.78 -4.95 -12.38
N CYS A 71 4.95 -5.21 -11.09
CA CYS A 71 4.81 -4.18 -10.07
C CYS A 71 5.70 -4.47 -8.87
N VAL A 72 6.23 -3.39 -8.29
CA VAL A 72 7.12 -3.39 -7.12
C VAL A 72 6.63 -2.37 -6.10
N SER A 73 7.02 -2.52 -4.84
CA SER A 73 6.53 -1.67 -3.75
C SER A 73 7.63 -0.88 -3.05
N LEU A 74 7.39 0.41 -2.80
CA LEU A 74 8.20 1.27 -1.95
C LEU A 74 7.42 1.62 -0.68
N ASP A 75 7.93 1.16 0.47
CA ASP A 75 7.30 1.35 1.78
C ASP A 75 7.79 2.63 2.47
N TRP A 76 7.19 2.95 3.61
CA TRP A 76 7.36 4.18 4.38
C TRP A 76 8.28 4.04 5.58
N TRP A 77 8.57 2.80 5.98
CA TRP A 77 9.23 2.49 7.26
C TRP A 77 10.49 3.33 7.49
N PRO A 78 10.61 3.99 8.66
CA PRO A 78 11.75 4.83 8.96
C PRO A 78 12.96 3.98 9.37
N ALA A 79 14.16 4.58 9.38
CA ALA A 79 15.40 3.88 9.68
C ALA A 79 15.42 3.24 11.08
N GLU A 80 14.65 3.81 12.01
CA GLU A 80 14.48 3.36 13.40
C GLU A 80 13.66 2.07 13.51
N LYS A 81 12.99 1.63 12.44
CA LYS A 81 12.31 0.34 12.45
C LYS A 81 13.34 -0.80 12.41
N CYS A 82 13.42 -1.51 13.52
CA CYS A 82 14.25 -2.71 13.66
C CYS A 82 13.37 -3.94 13.91
N ASP A 83 13.61 -5.00 13.14
CA ASP A 83 12.96 -6.30 13.29
C ASP A 83 14.04 -7.36 13.55
N TYR A 84 13.82 -8.21 14.56
CA TYR A 84 14.71 -9.34 14.88
C TYR A 84 16.20 -8.94 15.06
N GLY A 85 16.46 -7.75 15.61
CA GLY A 85 17.82 -7.23 15.84
C GLY A 85 18.49 -6.59 14.63
N SER A 86 17.77 -6.41 13.51
CA SER A 86 18.27 -5.72 12.31
C SER A 86 17.37 -4.53 11.95
N CYS A 87 17.96 -3.43 11.46
CA CYS A 87 17.24 -2.21 11.05
C CYS A 87 17.40 -2.01 9.53
N PRO A 88 16.63 -2.74 8.70
CA PRO A 88 16.90 -2.84 7.27
C PRO A 88 16.52 -1.59 6.46
N TRP A 89 15.77 -0.66 7.07
CA TRP A 89 15.05 0.38 6.34
C TRP A 89 15.87 1.62 6.02
N THR A 90 16.96 1.90 6.76
CA THR A 90 17.94 2.99 6.53
C THR A 90 17.56 4.02 5.43
N ASN A 91 18.09 3.86 4.21
CA ASN A 91 17.80 4.69 3.04
C ASN A 91 16.89 3.97 2.01
N SER A 92 15.99 3.11 2.50
CA SER A 92 15.08 2.29 1.69
C SER A 92 13.61 2.72 1.82
N SER A 93 13.34 3.80 2.57
CA SER A 93 12.00 4.38 2.70
C SER A 93 11.65 5.24 1.48
N LEU A 94 10.35 5.38 1.18
CA LEU A 94 9.83 6.42 0.30
C LEU A 94 10.44 7.79 0.61
N LEU A 95 10.68 8.09 1.89
CA LEU A 95 11.16 9.39 2.34
C LEU A 95 12.67 9.60 2.10
N THR A 96 13.46 8.53 2.04
CA THR A 96 14.93 8.61 2.09
C THR A 96 15.66 7.92 0.93
N ALA A 97 14.98 7.09 0.14
CA ALA A 97 15.58 6.40 -1.00
C ALA A 97 16.22 7.37 -2.01
N ASP A 98 17.47 7.08 -2.41
CA ASP A 98 18.17 7.85 -3.42
C ASP A 98 17.63 7.51 -4.82
N LEU A 99 16.75 8.37 -5.34
CA LEU A 99 16.16 8.21 -6.66
C LEU A 99 17.09 8.63 -7.81
N SER A 100 18.31 9.08 -7.48
CA SER A 100 19.37 9.36 -8.45
C SER A 100 20.35 8.20 -8.59
N ASP A 101 20.23 7.17 -7.75
CA ASP A 101 21.11 6.00 -7.80
C ASP A 101 21.00 5.27 -9.16
N PRO A 102 22.13 5.06 -9.86
CA PRO A 102 22.11 4.50 -11.20
C PRO A 102 21.72 3.02 -11.22
N LEU A 103 21.98 2.26 -10.15
CA LEU A 103 21.58 0.85 -10.05
C LEU A 103 20.08 0.74 -9.85
N LEU A 104 19.50 1.57 -8.98
CA LEU A 104 18.05 1.67 -8.78
C LEU A 104 17.35 2.08 -10.08
N GLY A 105 17.87 3.12 -10.75
CA GLY A 105 17.34 3.59 -12.03
C GLY A 105 17.37 2.51 -13.11
N SER A 106 18.49 1.79 -13.23
CA SER A 106 18.65 0.70 -14.19
C SER A 106 17.72 -0.47 -13.90
N ALA A 107 17.53 -0.82 -12.62
CA ALA A 107 16.63 -1.90 -12.22
C ALA A 107 15.15 -1.58 -12.56
N ILE A 108 14.70 -0.35 -12.31
CA ILE A 108 13.35 0.08 -12.67
C ILE A 108 13.18 0.13 -14.19
N ALA A 109 14.15 0.67 -14.93
CA ALA A 109 14.09 0.71 -16.39
C ALA A 109 14.05 -0.70 -17.01
N ALA A 110 14.80 -1.65 -16.46
CA ALA A 110 14.82 -3.04 -16.93
C ALA A 110 13.49 -3.78 -16.69
N LEU A 111 12.69 -3.34 -15.71
CA LEU A 111 11.38 -3.90 -15.41
C LEU A 111 10.23 -3.16 -16.12
N ALA A 112 10.52 -2.07 -16.83
CA ALA A 112 9.52 -1.27 -17.50
C ALA A 112 8.85 -2.05 -18.67
N PRO A 113 7.54 -1.87 -18.90
CA PRO A 113 6.64 -1.00 -18.14
C PRO A 113 6.17 -1.65 -16.82
N LEU A 114 6.23 -0.91 -15.71
CA LEU A 114 5.83 -1.40 -14.38
C LEU A 114 5.02 -0.40 -13.56
N HIS A 115 4.41 -0.88 -12.48
CA HIS A 115 3.84 -0.03 -11.44
C HIS A 115 4.70 -0.01 -10.17
N LEU A 116 5.00 1.20 -9.68
CA LEU A 116 5.60 1.42 -8.37
C LEU A 116 4.48 1.70 -7.37
N ARG A 117 4.16 0.72 -6.51
CA ARG A 117 3.20 0.87 -5.42
C ARG A 117 3.88 1.55 -4.23
N VAL A 118 3.51 2.78 -3.97
CA VAL A 118 3.93 3.57 -2.81
C VAL A 118 2.86 3.44 -1.73
N GLY A 119 3.15 2.70 -0.67
CA GLY A 119 2.14 2.29 0.31
C GLY A 119 2.73 1.35 1.35
N GLY A 120 1.90 0.88 2.28
CA GLY A 120 2.31 0.06 3.42
C GLY A 120 1.56 0.48 4.67
N SER A 121 1.81 -0.20 5.79
CA SER A 121 1.00 -0.02 7.02
C SER A 121 1.08 1.39 7.61
N LEU A 122 2.14 2.16 7.32
CA LEU A 122 2.25 3.56 7.77
C LEU A 122 1.52 4.56 6.87
N ALA A 123 0.99 4.16 5.70
CA ALA A 123 0.36 5.09 4.75
C ALA A 123 -0.84 5.82 5.37
N ASP A 124 -1.58 5.14 6.25
CA ASP A 124 -2.81 5.62 6.89
C ASP A 124 -2.62 6.61 8.05
N GLN A 125 -1.42 7.16 8.21
CA GLN A 125 -1.16 8.21 9.19
C GLN A 125 -0.33 9.38 8.65
N VAL A 126 0.20 9.23 7.44
CA VAL A 126 1.03 10.25 6.81
C VAL A 126 0.22 11.51 6.53
N SER A 127 0.83 12.65 6.82
CA SER A 127 0.38 13.98 6.41
C SER A 127 1.15 14.50 5.20
N PHE A 128 0.57 15.44 4.46
CA PHE A 128 1.19 16.04 3.28
C PHE A 128 1.49 17.51 3.51
N ALA A 129 2.75 17.89 3.35
CA ALA A 129 3.23 19.27 3.43
C ALA A 129 3.47 19.83 2.03
N LEU A 130 2.82 20.93 1.69
CA LEU A 130 2.91 21.57 0.37
C LEU A 130 3.94 22.71 0.35
N SER A 131 4.14 23.36 1.48
CA SER A 131 5.08 24.46 1.68
C SER A 131 6.16 24.10 2.69
N ARG A 132 7.17 24.97 2.88
CA ARG A 132 8.17 24.78 3.95
C ARG A 132 7.59 25.12 5.32
N GLU A 133 6.59 26.00 5.33
CA GLU A 133 5.94 26.57 6.49
C GLU A 133 4.95 25.60 7.13
N ASP A 134 4.41 24.63 6.37
CA ASP A 134 3.44 23.64 6.84
C ASP A 134 3.97 22.73 7.97
N GLY A 135 5.29 22.72 8.20
CA GLY A 135 5.95 21.71 9.02
C GLY A 135 5.86 20.32 8.38
N CYS A 136 6.79 19.43 8.71
CA CYS A 136 6.72 18.06 8.20
C CYS A 136 7.41 17.11 9.18
N PRO A 137 6.70 16.73 10.26
CA PRO A 137 7.29 15.91 11.31
C PRO A 137 7.61 14.50 10.79
N PRO A 138 8.74 13.92 11.21
CA PRO A 138 9.05 12.53 10.89
C PRO A 138 8.08 11.58 11.60
N PHE A 139 8.19 10.29 11.28
CA PHE A 139 7.55 9.26 12.09
C PHE A 139 8.16 9.25 13.50
N ALA A 140 7.33 9.00 14.50
CA ALA A 140 7.76 8.79 15.88
C ALA A 140 7.36 7.39 16.35
N VAL A 141 8.16 6.79 17.22
CA VAL A 141 7.82 5.52 17.86
C VAL A 141 6.61 5.72 18.77
N ASP A 142 5.61 4.86 18.62
CA ASP A 142 4.41 4.82 19.45
C ASP A 142 4.00 3.37 19.68
N VAL A 143 4.45 2.81 20.80
CA VAL A 143 4.18 1.43 21.18
C VAL A 143 2.72 1.16 21.54
N THR A 144 1.90 2.20 21.68
CA THR A 144 0.45 2.05 21.89
C THR A 144 -0.31 1.80 20.58
N ARG A 145 0.37 1.92 19.44
CA ARG A 145 -0.15 1.57 18.11
C ARG A 145 0.31 0.18 17.72
N ARG A 146 -0.56 -0.55 17.02
CA ARG A 146 -0.27 -1.88 16.50
C ARG A 146 0.94 -1.89 15.56
N ILE A 147 1.07 -0.90 14.70
CA ILE A 147 2.25 -0.70 13.82
C ILE A 147 3.48 -0.13 14.53
N GLY A 148 3.38 0.29 15.80
CA GLY A 148 4.51 0.76 16.61
C GLY A 148 5.02 2.17 16.30
N PHE A 149 4.35 2.89 15.40
CA PHE A 149 4.75 4.24 14.98
C PHE A 149 3.53 5.14 14.77
N THR A 150 3.73 6.45 14.88
CA THR A 150 2.73 7.49 14.65
C THR A 150 3.28 8.63 13.79
N GLY A 151 2.38 9.43 13.23
CA GLY A 151 2.73 10.64 12.48
C GLY A 151 3.35 10.34 11.12
N GLY A 152 4.44 11.04 10.80
CA GLY A 152 5.06 11.02 9.48
C GLY A 152 4.46 12.05 8.52
N CYS A 153 5.31 12.50 7.61
CA CYS A 153 4.94 13.51 6.63
C CYS A 153 5.69 13.34 5.31
N LEU A 154 4.98 13.52 4.20
CA LEU A 154 5.53 13.58 2.85
C LEU A 154 5.46 15.01 2.32
N ARG A 155 6.62 15.57 1.99
CA ARG A 155 6.70 16.87 1.31
C ARG A 155 6.33 16.76 -0.16
N LEU A 156 5.67 17.78 -0.69
CA LEU A 156 5.33 17.90 -2.10
C LEU A 156 6.56 17.75 -3.01
N SER A 157 7.70 18.32 -2.62
CA SER A 157 8.95 18.18 -3.39
C SER A 157 9.36 16.72 -3.58
N ARG A 158 9.32 15.93 -2.49
CA ARG A 158 9.64 14.50 -2.53
C ARG A 158 8.60 13.71 -3.32
N TRP A 159 7.33 14.06 -3.18
CA TRP A 159 6.26 13.44 -3.97
C TRP A 159 6.44 13.64 -5.49
N LEU A 160 6.73 14.88 -5.91
CA LEU A 160 6.99 15.21 -7.31
C LEU A 160 8.27 14.57 -7.84
N GLU A 161 9.27 14.39 -6.97
CA GLU A 161 10.50 13.65 -7.29
C GLU A 161 10.20 12.19 -7.63
N VAL A 162 9.39 11.50 -6.81
CA VAL A 162 8.97 10.10 -7.05
C VAL A 162 8.19 9.96 -8.35
N LEU A 163 7.25 10.87 -8.61
CA LEU A 163 6.50 10.87 -9.87
C LEU A 163 7.41 11.09 -11.09
N SER A 164 8.35 12.03 -10.98
CA SER A 164 9.30 12.34 -12.06
C SER A 164 10.29 11.20 -12.29
N PHE A 165 10.73 10.52 -11.23
CA PHE A 165 11.54 9.32 -11.31
C PHE A 165 10.83 8.24 -12.13
N CYS A 166 9.56 7.97 -11.83
CA CYS A 166 8.81 6.96 -12.55
C CYS A 166 8.52 7.33 -14.00
N GLU A 167 8.14 8.59 -14.25
CA GLU A 167 7.89 9.09 -15.60
C GLU A 167 9.13 8.94 -16.50
N ARG A 168 10.32 9.26 -15.99
CA ARG A 168 11.58 9.11 -16.74
C ARG A 168 11.92 7.66 -17.08
N LEU A 169 11.58 6.72 -16.20
CA LEU A 169 12.00 5.32 -16.31
C LEU A 169 10.91 4.38 -16.86
N GLY A 170 9.76 4.93 -17.26
CA GLY A 170 8.66 4.13 -17.82
C GLY A 170 7.87 3.35 -16.76
N CYS A 171 7.86 3.81 -15.51
CA CYS A 171 6.95 3.29 -14.48
C CYS A 171 5.79 4.24 -14.16
N GLY A 172 4.71 3.66 -13.64
CA GLY A 172 3.54 4.38 -13.16
C GLY A 172 3.39 4.26 -11.65
N VAL A 173 3.12 5.37 -10.95
CA VAL A 173 2.98 5.35 -9.47
C VAL A 173 1.55 4.97 -9.07
N LEU A 174 1.40 3.97 -8.22
CA LEU A 174 0.17 3.64 -7.49
C LEU A 174 0.36 4.07 -6.04
N PHE A 175 -0.46 5.00 -5.55
CA PHE A 175 -0.25 5.62 -4.23
C PHE A 175 -1.36 5.27 -3.25
N SER A 176 -1.01 4.60 -2.14
CA SER A 176 -1.93 4.36 -1.02
C SER A 176 -2.11 5.66 -0.24
N VAL A 177 -3.34 6.18 -0.22
CA VAL A 177 -3.68 7.43 0.47
C VAL A 177 -4.06 7.17 1.92
N ASN A 178 -3.86 8.17 2.78
CA ASN A 178 -4.25 8.08 4.18
C ASN A 178 -5.79 8.10 4.33
N ALA A 179 -6.39 6.94 4.62
CA ALA A 179 -7.83 6.78 4.79
C ALA A 179 -8.30 6.91 6.25
N LEU A 180 -7.39 7.09 7.22
CA LEU A 180 -7.72 7.29 8.63
C LEU A 180 -7.67 8.76 9.08
N ARG A 181 -7.18 9.67 8.25
CA ARG A 181 -7.17 11.10 8.56
C ARG A 181 -8.58 11.61 8.89
N GLY A 182 -8.70 12.39 9.97
CA GLY A 182 -9.96 12.97 10.46
C GLY A 182 -10.81 12.01 11.29
N ARG A 183 -10.48 10.71 11.29
CA ARG A 183 -11.14 9.72 12.14
C ARG A 183 -10.54 9.74 13.54
N THR A 184 -11.36 9.42 14.52
CA THR A 184 -10.95 9.25 15.90
C THR A 184 -10.68 7.77 16.15
N ARG A 185 -9.50 7.46 16.70
CA ARG A 185 -9.23 6.12 17.22
C ARG A 185 -10.01 5.95 18.51
N ASP A 186 -10.84 4.92 18.60
CA ASP A 186 -11.64 4.63 19.78
C ASP A 186 -10.72 4.26 20.95
N GLU A 187 -11.17 4.48 22.18
CA GLU A 187 -10.37 4.14 23.36
C GLU A 187 -10.08 2.65 23.41
N CYS A 188 -8.79 2.31 23.54
CA CYS A 188 -8.36 0.93 23.61
C CYS A 188 -8.51 0.41 25.05
N GLN A 189 -9.58 -0.36 25.33
CA GLN A 189 -9.75 -1.02 26.62
C GLN A 189 -10.40 -2.41 26.49
N PRO A 190 -9.78 -3.47 27.05
CA PRO A 190 -8.41 -3.54 27.61
C PRO A 190 -7.32 -3.38 26.54
N VAL A 191 -6.14 -2.88 26.94
CA VAL A 191 -4.97 -2.63 26.08
C VAL A 191 -4.51 -3.87 25.31
N ASP A 192 -4.75 -5.06 25.86
CA ASP A 192 -4.34 -6.35 25.28
C ASP A 192 -5.41 -7.02 24.40
N THR A 193 -6.45 -6.30 23.99
CA THR A 193 -7.56 -6.90 23.20
C THR A 193 -7.08 -7.29 21.79
N PRO A 194 -7.01 -8.59 21.46
CA PRO A 194 -6.59 -9.00 20.13
C PRO A 194 -7.66 -8.57 19.11
N CYS A 195 -7.30 -7.65 18.22
CA CYS A 195 -8.21 -7.06 17.23
C CYS A 195 -8.63 -8.03 16.10
N ARG A 196 -8.42 -9.35 16.28
CA ARG A 196 -8.63 -10.37 15.25
C ARG A 196 -10.06 -10.92 15.22
N LEU A 197 -10.90 -10.55 16.18
CA LEU A 197 -12.25 -11.08 16.36
C LEU A 197 -13.25 -9.94 16.55
N LEU A 198 -13.57 -9.22 15.47
CA LEU A 198 -14.79 -8.43 15.46
C LEU A 198 -15.97 -9.35 15.09
N LYS A 199 -17.15 -9.07 15.66
CA LYS A 199 -18.40 -9.65 15.19
C LYS A 199 -18.96 -8.72 14.12
N LYS A 200 -19.54 -9.28 13.04
CA LYS A 200 -20.08 -8.53 11.89
C LYS A 200 -20.98 -7.33 12.24
N ASP A 201 -21.68 -7.40 13.37
CA ASP A 201 -22.71 -6.43 13.75
C ASP A 201 -22.29 -5.51 14.92
N ALA A 202 -21.06 -5.62 15.44
CA ALA A 202 -20.56 -4.79 16.52
C ALA A 202 -19.04 -4.59 16.47
N ARG A 203 -18.59 -3.34 16.60
CA ARG A 203 -17.17 -2.99 16.80
C ARG A 203 -16.85 -3.10 18.30
N PRO A 204 -16.21 -4.16 18.82
CA PRO A 204 -15.69 -4.14 20.18
C PRO A 204 -14.63 -3.04 20.35
N PRO A 205 -14.44 -2.53 21.59
CA PRO A 205 -13.33 -1.64 21.89
C PRO A 205 -12.01 -2.38 21.65
N CYS A 206 -11.21 -1.88 20.72
CA CYS A 206 -9.89 -2.44 20.41
C CYS A 206 -8.97 -1.34 19.87
N CYS A 207 -7.66 -1.57 19.91
CA CYS A 207 -6.66 -0.56 19.53
C CYS A 207 -6.68 -0.18 18.04
N SER A 208 -7.42 -0.91 17.19
CA SER A 208 -7.65 -0.62 15.77
C SER A 208 -9.10 -0.25 15.44
N SER A 209 -9.92 0.09 16.44
CA SER A 209 -11.26 0.64 16.17
C SER A 209 -11.17 2.14 15.87
N TYR A 210 -11.85 2.57 14.81
CA TYR A 210 -11.93 3.97 14.39
C TYR A 210 -13.38 4.37 14.15
N SER A 211 -13.71 5.59 14.53
CA SER A 211 -15.00 6.26 14.34
C SER A 211 -14.83 7.63 13.69
N GLY A 212 -15.93 8.24 13.24
CA GLY A 212 -15.91 9.54 12.56
C GLY A 212 -15.73 9.45 11.05
N ALA A 213 -15.78 10.61 10.39
CA ALA A 213 -15.69 10.74 8.94
C ALA A 213 -14.24 10.87 8.47
N TRP A 214 -13.97 10.42 7.25
CA TRP A 214 -12.67 10.65 6.61
C TRP A 214 -12.54 12.11 6.15
N ASP A 215 -11.44 12.75 6.54
CA ASP A 215 -11.05 14.08 6.06
C ASP A 215 -10.06 13.95 4.90
N SER A 216 -10.56 14.19 3.69
CA SER A 216 -9.77 14.14 2.46
C SER A 216 -9.04 15.45 2.14
N SER A 217 -9.20 16.52 2.93
CA SER A 217 -8.71 17.87 2.59
C SER A 217 -7.20 17.92 2.34
N ASN A 218 -6.41 17.25 3.19
CA ASN A 218 -4.96 17.22 3.08
C ASN A 218 -4.51 16.44 1.83
N LEU A 219 -5.16 15.32 1.51
CA LEU A 219 -4.93 14.57 0.27
C LEU A 219 -5.29 15.42 -0.95
N LEU A 220 -6.46 16.08 -0.92
CA LEU A 220 -6.94 16.88 -2.04
C LEU A 220 -6.01 18.06 -2.34
N ALA A 221 -5.43 18.66 -1.30
CA ALA A 221 -4.42 19.70 -1.45
C ALA A 221 -3.16 19.16 -2.17
N LEU A 222 -2.67 17.97 -1.80
CA LEU A 222 -1.57 17.29 -2.50
C LEU A 222 -1.92 16.99 -3.97
N LEU A 223 -3.11 16.44 -4.24
CA LEU A 223 -3.53 16.08 -5.60
C LEU A 223 -3.71 17.32 -6.48
N ARG A 224 -4.24 18.43 -5.96
CA ARG A 224 -4.32 19.71 -6.66
C ARG A 224 -2.93 20.24 -7.03
N ALA A 225 -2.00 20.25 -6.08
CA ALA A 225 -0.62 20.65 -6.34
C ALA A 225 0.08 19.73 -7.35
N THR A 226 -0.23 18.43 -7.32
CA THR A 226 0.26 17.43 -8.28
C THR A 226 -0.22 17.73 -9.70
N ALA A 227 -1.53 17.99 -9.85
CA ALA A 227 -2.13 18.35 -11.14
C ALA A 227 -1.57 19.69 -11.68
N ALA A 228 -1.42 20.69 -10.81
CA ALA A 228 -0.84 21.99 -11.16
C ALA A 228 0.62 21.88 -11.63
N ALA A 229 1.38 20.90 -11.10
CA ALA A 229 2.73 20.59 -11.56
C ALA A 229 2.76 19.76 -12.88
N GLY A 230 1.61 19.55 -13.53
CA GLY A 230 1.51 18.74 -14.74
C GLY A 230 1.76 17.25 -14.53
N LYS A 231 1.78 16.79 -13.27
CA LYS A 231 2.00 15.38 -12.93
C LYS A 231 0.68 14.67 -12.66
N ARG A 232 0.72 13.34 -12.74
CA ARG A 232 -0.44 12.49 -12.49
C ARG A 232 -0.02 11.08 -12.05
N PRO A 233 -0.46 10.57 -10.89
CA PRO A 233 -0.24 9.17 -10.54
C PRO A 233 -1.03 8.25 -11.48
N SER A 234 -0.58 7.00 -11.62
CA SER A 234 -1.32 5.98 -12.38
C SER A 234 -2.57 5.53 -11.63
N GLY A 235 -2.53 5.51 -10.30
CA GLY A 235 -3.67 5.19 -9.47
C GLY A 235 -3.51 5.57 -8.01
N LEU A 236 -4.62 5.57 -7.30
CA LEU A 236 -4.75 5.86 -5.88
C LEU A 236 -5.45 4.68 -5.21
N ALA A 237 -4.83 4.10 -4.19
CA ALA A 237 -5.45 3.10 -3.34
C ALA A 237 -5.98 3.77 -2.07
N LEU A 238 -7.26 3.57 -1.74
CA LEU A 238 -7.86 4.15 -0.55
C LEU A 238 -7.43 3.39 0.70
N GLY A 239 -6.34 3.79 1.36
CA GLY A 239 -5.80 3.12 2.55
C GLY A 239 -5.08 1.80 2.28
N ASN A 240 -4.56 1.20 3.35
CA ASN A 240 -3.85 -0.08 3.38
C ASN A 240 -4.43 -0.98 4.50
N GLU A 241 -4.97 -2.15 4.14
CA GLU A 241 -5.40 -3.18 5.10
C GLU A 241 -6.40 -2.67 6.15
N LEU A 242 -7.44 -1.94 5.72
CA LEU A 242 -8.43 -1.31 6.62
C LEU A 242 -9.84 -1.93 6.55
N ALA A 243 -10.07 -2.90 5.65
CA ALA A 243 -11.44 -3.39 5.39
C ALA A 243 -11.86 -4.55 6.30
N GLY A 244 -12.94 -4.32 7.05
CA GLY A 244 -13.64 -5.36 7.82
C GLY A 244 -12.74 -6.16 8.76
N ASP A 245 -13.11 -7.42 8.98
CA ASP A 245 -12.42 -8.32 9.92
C ASP A 245 -11.00 -8.68 9.47
N ALA A 246 -10.74 -8.55 8.16
CA ALA A 246 -9.45 -8.81 7.53
C ALA A 246 -8.47 -7.62 7.65
N GLY A 247 -8.94 -6.46 8.16
CA GLY A 247 -8.12 -5.28 8.38
C GLY A 247 -7.08 -5.46 9.51
N ILE A 248 -6.00 -4.68 9.42
CA ILE A 248 -4.89 -4.66 10.38
C ILE A 248 -4.95 -3.40 11.24
N GLU A 249 -4.87 -2.22 10.61
CA GLU A 249 -4.83 -0.95 11.34
C GLU A 249 -6.21 -0.38 11.61
N ALA A 250 -7.21 -0.74 10.81
CA ALA A 250 -8.61 -0.43 11.07
C ALA A 250 -9.54 -1.51 10.51
N HIS A 251 -10.82 -1.39 10.85
CA HIS A 251 -11.87 -2.33 10.46
C HIS A 251 -13.09 -1.59 9.91
N LEU A 252 -12.88 -0.80 8.86
CA LEU A 252 -13.90 0.00 8.22
C LEU A 252 -14.96 -0.89 7.57
N SER A 253 -16.24 -0.55 7.77
CA SER A 253 -17.35 -1.24 7.12
C SER A 253 -17.35 -1.01 5.61
N ALA A 254 -17.97 -1.92 4.87
CA ALA A 254 -18.16 -1.79 3.43
C ALA A 254 -18.86 -0.48 3.03
N ALA A 255 -19.81 -0.01 3.83
CA ALA A 255 -20.54 1.24 3.58
C ALA A 255 -19.65 2.48 3.77
N GLU A 256 -18.84 2.52 4.84
CA GLU A 256 -17.87 3.60 5.06
C GLU A 256 -16.86 3.66 3.91
N TYR A 257 -16.29 2.51 3.54
CA TYR A 257 -15.30 2.42 2.48
C TYR A 257 -15.85 2.83 1.11
N ALA A 258 -17.06 2.39 0.77
CA ALA A 258 -17.72 2.72 -0.50
C ALA A 258 -18.01 4.22 -0.59
N ARG A 259 -18.56 4.81 0.47
CA ARG A 259 -18.84 6.25 0.54
C ARG A 259 -17.56 7.07 0.34
N ASP A 260 -16.49 6.71 1.03
CA ASP A 260 -15.22 7.43 0.99
C ASP A 260 -14.55 7.29 -0.40
N LEU A 261 -14.60 6.09 -1.00
CA LEU A 261 -14.08 5.86 -2.36
C LEU A 261 -14.87 6.64 -3.43
N LEU A 262 -16.19 6.69 -3.32
CA LEU A 262 -17.04 7.48 -4.23
C LEU A 262 -16.77 8.98 -4.07
N SER A 263 -16.51 9.44 -2.84
CA SER A 263 -16.09 10.83 -2.60
C SER A 263 -14.77 11.12 -3.28
N LEU A 264 -13.77 10.26 -3.08
CA LEU A 264 -12.47 10.38 -3.75
C LEU A 264 -12.60 10.35 -5.28
N ARG A 265 -13.50 9.53 -5.82
CA ARG A 265 -13.76 9.48 -7.27
C ARG A 265 -14.19 10.81 -7.85
N ARG A 266 -15.13 11.49 -7.21
CA ARG A 266 -15.61 12.81 -7.67
C ARG A 266 -14.48 13.84 -7.71
N GLU A 267 -13.68 13.90 -6.65
CA GLU A 267 -12.55 14.83 -6.57
C GLU A 267 -11.46 14.53 -7.61
N VAL A 268 -11.12 13.27 -7.79
CA VAL A 268 -10.10 12.84 -8.78
C VAL A 268 -10.55 13.13 -10.21
N ASP A 269 -11.84 12.99 -10.52
CA ASP A 269 -12.39 13.28 -11.84
C ASP A 269 -12.40 14.77 -12.14
N ALA A 270 -12.67 15.60 -11.14
CA ALA A 270 -12.58 17.05 -11.28
C ALA A 270 -11.15 17.51 -11.58
N LEU A 271 -10.14 16.83 -11.02
CA LEU A 271 -8.72 17.18 -11.23
C LEU A 271 -8.16 16.67 -12.56
N TRP A 272 -8.61 15.51 -13.03
CA TRP A 272 -8.11 14.89 -14.27
C TRP A 272 -9.27 14.37 -15.14
N PRO A 273 -10.06 15.26 -15.76
CA PRO A 273 -11.31 14.87 -16.46
C PRO A 273 -11.09 13.99 -17.68
N THR A 274 -9.92 14.08 -18.34
CA THR A 274 -9.63 13.33 -19.57
C THR A 274 -9.00 11.97 -19.31
N LYS A 275 -8.15 11.85 -18.29
CA LYS A 275 -7.41 10.61 -17.98
C LYS A 275 -7.22 10.48 -16.47
N PRO A 276 -8.31 10.26 -15.70
CA PRO A 276 -8.22 10.20 -14.25
C PRO A 276 -7.35 9.01 -13.80
N PRO A 277 -6.56 9.16 -12.72
CA PRO A 277 -5.94 8.03 -12.04
C PRO A 277 -6.96 6.91 -11.75
N LEU A 278 -6.49 5.66 -11.78
CA LEU A 278 -7.30 4.52 -11.34
C LEU A 278 -7.56 4.61 -9.84
N LEU A 279 -8.73 4.19 -9.39
CA LEU A 279 -9.00 4.03 -7.97
C LEU A 279 -9.00 2.55 -7.59
N LEU A 280 -8.32 2.25 -6.48
CA LEU A 280 -8.09 0.90 -5.98
C LEU A 280 -8.61 0.80 -4.54
N ALA A 281 -9.25 -0.31 -4.23
CA ALA A 281 -9.75 -0.65 -2.90
C ALA A 281 -9.98 -2.17 -2.83
N PRO A 282 -9.91 -2.81 -1.65
CA PRO A 282 -9.61 -2.22 -0.34
C PRO A 282 -8.18 -2.44 0.15
N ASP A 283 -7.27 -2.94 -0.70
CA ASP A 283 -5.87 -3.25 -0.33
C ASP A 283 -5.76 -4.06 0.98
N THR A 284 -6.69 -5.01 1.17
CA THR A 284 -6.87 -5.81 2.39
C THR A 284 -7.03 -7.28 2.01
N ALA A 285 -6.83 -8.19 2.97
CA ALA A 285 -7.17 -9.61 2.78
C ALA A 285 -8.61 -9.84 2.34
N PHE A 286 -8.78 -10.80 1.44
CA PHE A 286 -10.06 -11.05 0.80
C PHE A 286 -11.07 -11.60 1.81
N ASP A 287 -12.16 -10.85 1.98
CA ASP A 287 -13.36 -11.26 2.69
C ASP A 287 -14.53 -11.22 1.71
N ALA A 288 -15.13 -12.37 1.42
CA ALA A 288 -16.17 -12.50 0.43
C ALA A 288 -17.45 -11.73 0.78
N GLU A 289 -17.81 -11.70 2.06
CA GLU A 289 -19.04 -11.05 2.53
C GLU A 289 -18.87 -9.53 2.54
N TRP A 290 -17.72 -9.04 3.04
CA TRP A 290 -17.37 -7.63 2.99
C TRP A 290 -17.31 -7.15 1.52
N ALA A 291 -16.65 -7.91 0.64
CA ALA A 291 -16.55 -7.56 -0.78
C ALA A 291 -17.91 -7.51 -1.47
N LYS A 292 -18.80 -8.47 -1.18
CA LYS A 292 -20.17 -8.49 -1.69
C LYS A 292 -20.95 -7.26 -1.26
N LEU A 293 -20.86 -6.87 0.01
CA LEU A 293 -21.50 -5.66 0.54
C LEU A 293 -20.89 -4.40 -0.06
N PHE A 294 -19.58 -4.33 -0.17
CA PHE A 294 -18.90 -3.17 -0.76
C PHE A 294 -19.31 -2.95 -2.21
N LEU A 295 -19.33 -4.01 -3.01
CA LEU A 295 -19.79 -3.95 -4.40
C LEU A 295 -21.28 -3.59 -4.51
N SER A 296 -22.14 -4.02 -3.58
CA SER A 296 -23.55 -3.63 -3.60
C SER A 296 -23.73 -2.14 -3.30
N GLN A 297 -22.97 -1.59 -2.35
CA GLN A 297 -22.96 -0.15 -2.04
C GLN A 297 -22.54 0.69 -3.25
N LEU A 298 -21.46 0.30 -3.94
CA LEU A 298 -21.00 1.00 -5.15
C LEU A 298 -22.05 0.97 -6.28
N ARG A 299 -22.73 -0.18 -6.47
CA ARG A 299 -23.79 -0.32 -7.48
C ARG A 299 -25.02 0.51 -7.15
N ALA A 300 -25.41 0.61 -5.89
CA ALA A 300 -26.54 1.44 -5.47
C ALA A 300 -26.29 2.92 -5.81
N ALA A 301 -25.11 3.44 -5.46
CA ALA A 301 -24.73 4.82 -5.76
C ALA A 301 -24.71 5.13 -7.27
N SER A 302 -24.30 4.18 -8.12
CA SER A 302 -24.33 4.37 -9.57
C SER A 302 -25.75 4.49 -10.15
N LYS A 303 -26.76 3.89 -9.50
CA LYS A 303 -28.16 3.97 -9.94
C LYS A 303 -28.80 5.29 -9.55
N GLU A 304 -28.49 5.79 -8.36
CA GLU A 304 -28.99 7.07 -7.86
C GLU A 304 -28.45 8.26 -8.68
N GLY A 305 -27.19 8.19 -9.13
CA GLY A 305 -26.60 9.22 -10.01
C GLY A 305 -27.12 9.22 -11.45
N GLY A 306 -27.79 8.16 -11.90
CA GLY A 306 -28.31 8.01 -13.27
C GLY A 306 -29.79 8.36 -13.43
N GLY A 307 -30.53 8.61 -12.34
CA GLY A 307 -31.99 8.81 -12.34
C GLY A 307 -32.48 10.26 -12.50
N GLY A 308 -31.59 11.24 -12.66
CA GLY A 308 -31.92 12.67 -12.67
C GLY A 308 -32.08 13.34 -14.05
N GLY A 309 -32.03 12.57 -15.14
CA GLY A 309 -32.13 13.10 -16.51
C GLY A 309 -33.27 12.45 -17.29
N GLY A 310 -34.51 12.83 -17.00
CA GLY A 310 -35.69 12.35 -17.71
C GLY A 310 -36.97 12.89 -17.10
N GLY A 311 -37.43 14.04 -17.61
CA GLY A 311 -38.66 14.73 -17.24
C GLY A 311 -38.67 16.15 -17.78
#